data_AF-A0A423IS30-F1
#
_entry.id   AF-A0A423IS30-F1
#
_cell.length_a   1.000
_cell.length_b   1.000
_cell.length_c   1.000
_cell.angle_alpha   90.00
_cell.angle_beta   90.00
_cell.angle_gamma   90.00
#
_symmetry.space_group_name_H-M   'P 1'
#
loop_
_entity.id
_entity.type
_entity.pdbx_description
1 polymer ?
#
loop_
_entity_poly.entity_id
_entity_poly.type
_entity_poly.pdbx_seq_one_letter_code
_entity_poly.pdbx_strand_id
1 'polypeptide(L)'
;MIKRIVLSALSGCLFLSLNACAEQTDAPATPNNRVSLAGQILTLENHDQRCALRKPDQTLLTLNMPWPCQLSVDRKGLPRVESFNNALIIIVQHFEPEPAPSTECRSQYQAIRQIEGRLEASIVGDGGRCLAGAVDQKNFVALFSW
;
A
#
# COMPACT_ATOMS: atom_id res chain seq x y z
N MET A 1 43.12 6.41 -70.59
CA MET A 1 43.57 6.32 -69.18
C MET A 1 42.36 6.45 -68.25
N ILE A 2 42.04 5.34 -67.57
CA ILE A 2 41.47 5.15 -66.21
C ILE A 2 40.23 5.98 -65.78
N LYS A 3 39.09 5.27 -65.68
CA LYS A 3 37.85 5.61 -64.96
C LYS A 3 38.10 5.92 -63.47
N ARG A 4 37.37 6.88 -62.89
CA ARG A 4 37.11 6.92 -61.44
C ARG A 4 35.65 7.26 -61.15
N ILE A 5 34.95 6.24 -60.69
CA ILE A 5 33.63 6.29 -60.05
C ILE A 5 33.89 6.74 -58.60
N VAL A 6 33.19 7.75 -58.11
CA VAL A 6 33.16 8.07 -56.68
C VAL A 6 31.73 7.91 -56.20
N LEU A 7 31.49 6.75 -55.58
CA LEU A 7 30.33 6.47 -54.74
C LEU A 7 30.54 7.25 -53.43
N SER A 8 29.69 8.23 -53.12
CA SER A 8 29.65 8.83 -51.78
C SER A 8 28.65 8.07 -50.91
N ALA A 9 29.18 7.56 -49.81
CA ALA A 9 28.54 6.64 -48.88
C ALA A 9 27.39 7.27 -48.08
N LEU A 10 26.42 6.42 -47.75
CA LEU A 10 25.38 6.65 -46.75
C LEU A 10 25.99 7.05 -45.40
N SER A 11 25.48 8.11 -44.79
CA SER A 11 25.58 8.32 -43.34
C SER A 11 24.16 8.32 -42.78
N GLY A 12 23.70 7.12 -42.39
CA GLY A 12 22.45 6.95 -41.67
C GLY A 12 22.63 7.34 -40.21
N CYS A 13 21.93 8.38 -39.76
CA CYS A 13 21.80 8.69 -38.35
C CYS A 13 20.99 7.56 -37.67
N LEU A 14 21.70 6.61 -37.07
CA LEU A 14 21.11 5.68 -36.11
C LEU A 14 20.78 6.48 -34.85
N PHE A 15 19.51 6.90 -34.73
CA PHE A 15 18.95 7.33 -33.45
C PHE A 15 18.89 6.11 -32.54
N LEU A 16 19.95 5.92 -31.75
CA LEU A 16 19.94 5.02 -30.60
C LEU A 16 19.01 5.63 -29.55
N SER A 17 17.71 5.39 -29.68
CA SER A 17 16.75 5.61 -28.61
C SER A 17 17.10 4.66 -27.47
N LEU A 18 17.80 5.17 -26.46
CA LEU A 18 17.93 4.52 -25.16
C LEU A 18 16.52 4.45 -24.58
N ASN A 19 15.86 3.30 -24.74
CA ASN A 19 14.75 2.95 -23.87
C ASN A 19 15.35 2.78 -22.48
N ALA A 20 15.36 3.85 -21.70
CA ALA A 20 15.51 3.75 -20.26
C ALA A 20 14.27 2.99 -19.78
N CYS A 21 14.39 1.67 -19.68
CA CYS A 21 13.48 0.86 -18.89
C CYS A 21 13.63 1.37 -17.46
N ALA A 22 12.78 2.31 -17.06
CA ALA A 22 12.48 2.48 -15.66
C ALA A 22 11.82 1.15 -15.26
N GLU A 23 12.62 0.24 -14.69
CA GLU A 23 12.08 -0.85 -13.90
C GLU A 23 11.24 -0.19 -12.81
N GLN A 24 9.93 -0.17 -13.05
CA GLN A 24 8.95 0.05 -12.01
C GLN A 24 9.24 -1.07 -11.01
N THR A 25 10.03 -0.76 -9.98
CA THR A 25 10.24 -1.66 -8.86
C THR A 25 8.86 -1.85 -8.27
N ASP A 26 8.23 -2.99 -8.57
CA ASP A 26 7.04 -3.41 -7.85
C ASP A 26 7.38 -3.27 -6.37
N ALA A 27 6.61 -2.42 -5.69
CA ALA A 27 6.81 -2.14 -4.27
C ALA A 27 6.99 -3.49 -3.55
N PRO A 28 8.01 -3.63 -2.67
CA PRO A 28 8.36 -4.91 -2.07
C PRO A 28 7.11 -5.58 -1.52
N ALA A 29 6.89 -6.84 -1.88
CA ALA A 29 5.74 -7.63 -1.42
C ALA A 29 5.59 -7.46 0.10
N THR A 30 4.53 -6.75 0.51
CA THR A 30 4.29 -6.44 1.92
C THR A 30 4.28 -7.76 2.71
N PRO A 31 5.25 -7.99 3.61
CA PRO A 31 5.17 -9.14 4.49
C PRO A 31 3.84 -9.00 5.26
N ASN A 32 3.03 -10.04 5.24
CA ASN A 32 1.75 -10.10 5.96
C ASN A 32 0.63 -9.19 5.41
N ASN A 33 0.37 -9.24 4.10
CA ASN A 33 -0.81 -8.61 3.52
C ASN A 33 -2.13 -9.37 3.79
N ARG A 34 -2.16 -10.40 4.63
CA ARG A 34 -3.36 -11.19 4.93
C ARG A 34 -3.63 -11.21 6.42
N VAL A 35 -4.89 -11.13 6.83
CA VAL A 35 -5.30 -11.20 8.24
C VAL A 35 -6.57 -12.04 8.40
N SER A 36 -6.63 -12.83 9.47
CA SER A 36 -7.85 -13.55 9.87
C SER A 36 -8.68 -12.63 10.77
N LEU A 37 -9.89 -12.29 10.34
CA LEU A 37 -10.83 -11.45 11.07
C LEU A 37 -12.18 -12.14 11.12
N ALA A 38 -12.66 -12.47 12.33
CA ALA A 38 -13.91 -13.23 12.54
C ALA A 38 -13.96 -14.55 11.73
N GLY A 39 -12.83 -15.25 11.60
CA GLY A 39 -12.73 -16.51 10.85
C GLY A 39 -12.66 -16.35 9.33
N GLN A 40 -12.70 -15.12 8.81
CA GLN A 40 -12.52 -14.81 7.40
C GLN A 40 -11.09 -14.34 7.15
N ILE A 41 -10.46 -14.85 6.10
CA ILE A 41 -9.16 -14.33 5.67
C ILE A 41 -9.40 -13.16 4.73
N LEU A 42 -8.96 -11.97 5.15
CA LEU A 42 -8.95 -10.77 4.34
C LEU A 42 -7.57 -10.60 3.71
N THR A 43 -7.53 -10.18 2.45
CA THR A 43 -6.28 -9.86 1.72
C THR A 43 -6.22 -8.38 1.43
N LEU A 44 -5.17 -7.70 1.90
CA LEU A 44 -4.85 -6.32 1.57
C LEU A 44 -4.19 -6.28 0.19
N GLU A 45 -4.74 -5.44 -0.68
CA GLU A 45 -4.31 -5.31 -2.07
C GLU A 45 -4.51 -3.90 -2.61
N ASN A 46 -3.88 -3.65 -3.76
CA ASN A 46 -4.12 -2.47 -4.58
C ASN A 46 -5.41 -2.65 -5.38
N HIS A 47 -6.34 -1.72 -5.25
CA HIS A 47 -7.47 -1.59 -6.16
C HIS A 47 -7.57 -0.13 -6.61
N ASP A 48 -7.32 0.12 -7.90
CA ASP A 48 -7.35 1.45 -8.52
C ASP A 48 -6.51 2.51 -7.78
N GLN A 49 -5.27 2.16 -7.41
CA GLN A 49 -4.33 3.00 -6.67
C GLN A 49 -4.76 3.32 -5.24
N ARG A 50 -5.73 2.58 -4.70
CA ARG A 50 -6.20 2.69 -3.33
C ARG A 50 -6.01 1.38 -2.60
N CYS A 51 -5.90 1.48 -1.28
CA CYS A 51 -5.87 0.30 -0.43
C CYS A 51 -7.25 -0.33 -0.35
N ALA A 52 -7.32 -1.64 -0.51
CA ALA A 52 -8.57 -2.37 -0.39
C ALA A 52 -8.36 -3.69 0.34
N LEU A 53 -9.40 -4.14 1.05
CA LEU A 53 -9.46 -5.48 1.63
C LEU A 53 -10.38 -6.35 0.79
N ARG A 54 -9.83 -7.41 0.20
CA ARG A 54 -10.60 -8.45 -0.46
C ARG A 54 -11.07 -9.50 0.53
N LYS A 55 -12.37 -9.76 0.50
CA LYS A 55 -13.02 -10.82 1.28
C LYS A 55 -12.96 -12.16 0.54
N PRO A 56 -13.22 -13.29 1.22
CA PRO A 56 -13.24 -14.61 0.58
C PRO A 56 -14.25 -14.71 -0.58
N ASP A 57 -15.38 -14.02 -0.48
CA ASP A 57 -16.44 -13.95 -1.51
C ASP A 57 -16.08 -13.07 -2.72
N GLN A 58 -14.82 -12.61 -2.81
CA GLN A 58 -14.29 -11.70 -3.82
C GLN A 58 -14.83 -10.27 -3.77
N THR A 59 -15.73 -9.93 -2.85
CA THR A 59 -16.13 -8.53 -2.66
C THR A 59 -14.99 -7.72 -2.04
N LEU A 60 -14.98 -6.42 -2.35
CA LEU A 60 -13.97 -5.48 -1.84
C LEU A 60 -14.56 -4.54 -0.79
N LEU A 61 -13.73 -4.21 0.20
CA LEU A 61 -13.86 -3.00 1.00
C LEU A 61 -12.72 -2.05 0.60
N THR A 62 -13.03 -1.07 -0.25
CA THR A 62 -12.08 -0.02 -0.63
C THR A 62 -11.92 0.99 0.51
N LEU A 63 -10.68 1.31 0.84
CA LEU A 63 -10.32 2.25 1.90
C LEU A 63 -10.07 3.64 1.35
N ASN A 64 -10.07 4.62 2.26
CA ASN A 64 -9.86 6.02 1.92
C ASN A 64 -8.41 6.48 1.98
N MET A 65 -7.50 5.63 1.53
CA MET A 65 -6.05 5.85 1.56
C MET A 65 -5.40 5.38 0.24
N PRO A 66 -4.32 6.05 -0.22
CA PRO A 66 -3.58 5.64 -1.40
C PRO A 66 -2.78 4.36 -1.14
N TRP A 67 -2.59 3.57 -2.19
CA TRP A 67 -1.62 2.47 -2.19
C TRP A 67 -0.17 3.03 -2.26
N PRO A 68 0.86 2.40 -1.65
CA PRO A 68 0.87 1.13 -0.92
C PRO A 68 0.40 1.22 0.54
N CYS A 69 -0.25 0.15 1.02
CA CYS A 69 -0.59 0.01 2.42
C CYS A 69 -0.02 -1.25 3.06
N GLN A 70 0.03 -1.25 4.39
CA GLN A 70 0.37 -2.39 5.23
C GLN A 70 -0.64 -2.58 6.36
N LEU A 71 -0.76 -3.80 6.86
CA LEU A 71 -1.49 -4.08 8.09
C LEU A 71 -0.64 -3.68 9.29
N SER A 72 -1.25 -3.07 10.30
CA SER A 72 -0.59 -2.88 11.59
C SER A 72 -0.24 -4.24 12.19
N VAL A 73 0.92 -4.34 12.81
CA VAL A 73 1.44 -5.59 13.36
C VAL A 73 1.48 -5.59 14.88
N ASP A 74 1.50 -6.78 15.46
CA ASP A 74 1.75 -7.00 16.88
C ASP A 74 3.26 -6.94 17.19
N ARG A 75 3.63 -7.22 18.45
CA ARG A 75 5.05 -7.22 18.87
C ARG A 75 5.88 -8.35 18.23
N LYS A 76 5.23 -9.33 17.60
CA LYS A 76 5.86 -10.43 16.85
C LYS A 76 5.94 -10.15 15.36
N GLY A 77 5.44 -8.99 14.91
CA GLY A 77 5.40 -8.63 13.50
C GLY A 77 4.26 -9.27 12.72
N LEU A 78 3.30 -9.92 13.38
CA LEU A 78 2.12 -10.51 12.74
C LEU A 78 0.97 -9.50 12.70
N PRO A 79 0.06 -9.55 11.71
CA PRO A 79 -1.10 -8.67 11.67
C PRO A 79 -1.87 -8.70 12.97
N ARG A 80 -2.06 -7.52 13.57
CA ARG A 80 -2.72 -7.38 14.86
C ARG A 80 -4.22 -7.28 14.67
N VAL A 81 -4.94 -8.09 15.44
CA VAL A 81 -6.39 -7.99 15.63
C VAL A 81 -6.64 -7.59 17.07
N GLU A 82 -7.37 -6.50 17.26
CA GLU A 82 -7.80 -5.97 18.55
C GLU A 82 -9.26 -6.34 18.80
N SER A 83 -9.63 -6.68 20.03
CA SER A 83 -11.02 -6.95 20.40
C SER A 83 -11.54 -5.82 21.30
N PHE A 84 -12.67 -5.22 20.94
CA PHE A 84 -13.30 -4.17 21.73
C PHE A 84 -14.80 -4.09 21.45
N ASN A 85 -15.61 -4.01 22.50
CA ASN A 85 -17.08 -3.84 22.42
C ASN A 85 -17.76 -4.80 21.41
N ASN A 86 -17.48 -6.10 21.53
CA ASN A 86 -17.96 -7.17 20.63
C ASN A 86 -17.56 -7.01 19.15
N ALA A 87 -16.58 -6.16 18.86
CA ALA A 87 -15.99 -6.01 17.54
C ALA A 87 -14.56 -6.54 17.51
N LEU A 88 -14.16 -7.08 16.36
CA LEU A 88 -12.77 -7.38 16.06
C LEU A 88 -12.24 -6.34 15.08
N ILE A 89 -11.08 -5.75 15.38
CA ILE A 89 -10.59 -4.55 14.71
C ILE A 89 -9.16 -4.75 14.22
N ILE A 90 -8.90 -4.35 12.99
CA ILE A 90 -7.56 -4.25 12.41
C ILE A 90 -7.26 -2.80 12.02
N ILE A 91 -6.00 -2.46 11.80
CA ILE A 91 -5.61 -1.18 11.20
C ILE A 91 -4.86 -1.45 9.91
N VAL A 92 -5.20 -0.68 8.88
CA VAL A 92 -4.42 -0.55 7.64
C VAL A 92 -3.75 0.82 7.65
N GLN A 93 -2.49 0.88 7.23
CA GLN A 93 -1.64 2.07 7.27
C GLN A 93 -1.02 2.33 5.91
N HIS A 94 -0.94 3.60 5.52
CA HIS A 94 -0.17 4.11 4.40
C HIS A 94 0.92 5.05 4.94
N PHE A 95 2.12 4.96 4.36
CA PHE A 95 3.25 5.78 4.74
C PHE A 95 3.91 6.39 3.50
N GLU A 96 4.10 7.70 3.54
CA GLU A 96 4.79 8.48 2.52
C GLU A 96 5.92 9.28 3.21
N PRO A 97 7.18 8.82 3.11
CA PRO A 97 8.32 9.58 3.61
C PRO A 97 8.43 10.93 2.87
N GLU A 98 8.65 12.00 3.62
CA GLU A 98 8.87 13.31 2.98
C GLU A 98 10.26 13.33 2.30
N PRO A 99 10.44 14.08 1.19
CA PRO A 99 11.70 14.14 0.48
C PRO A 99 12.88 14.64 1.35
N ALA A 100 14.09 14.16 1.06
CA ALA A 100 15.30 14.64 1.69
C ALA A 100 15.43 16.17 1.56
N PRO A 101 15.91 16.89 2.59
CA PRO A 101 16.56 16.38 3.80
C PRO A 101 15.61 16.06 4.97
N SER A 102 14.29 16.05 4.75
CA SER A 102 13.32 15.76 5.80
C SER A 102 13.49 14.36 6.38
N THR A 103 13.22 14.21 7.67
CA THR A 103 13.06 12.92 8.35
C THR A 103 11.61 12.65 8.75
N GLU A 104 10.71 13.56 8.40
CA GLU A 104 9.28 13.44 8.66
C GLU A 104 8.62 12.49 7.66
N CYS A 105 7.41 12.05 7.99
CA CYS A 105 6.66 11.13 7.15
C CYS A 105 5.17 11.40 7.28
N ARG A 106 4.50 11.51 6.15
CA ARG A 106 3.04 11.54 6.15
C ARG A 106 2.53 10.12 6.35
N SER A 107 1.76 9.92 7.41
CA SER A 107 1.10 8.66 7.66
C SER A 107 -0.40 8.82 7.64
N GLN A 108 -1.08 7.87 7.00
CA GLN A 108 -2.53 7.72 7.06
C GLN A 108 -2.85 6.35 7.59
N TYR A 109 -3.91 6.22 8.36
CA TYR A 109 -4.38 4.93 8.83
C TYR A 109 -5.89 4.91 8.95
N GLN A 110 -6.46 3.73 8.74
CA GLN A 110 -7.89 3.49 8.90
C GLN A 110 -8.06 2.19 9.65
N ALA A 111 -8.83 2.22 10.74
CA ALA A 111 -9.27 1.03 11.43
C ALA A 111 -10.45 0.40 10.68
N ILE A 112 -10.50 -0.94 10.64
CA ILE A 112 -11.60 -1.70 10.08
C ILE A 112 -12.12 -2.62 11.17
N ARG A 113 -13.41 -2.52 11.50
CA ARG A 113 -14.06 -3.40 12.47
C ARG A 113 -14.94 -4.42 11.77
N GLN A 114 -14.90 -5.65 12.25
CA GLN A 114 -15.99 -6.59 12.08
C GLN A 114 -16.93 -6.42 13.28
N ILE A 115 -18.19 -6.10 13.02
CA ILE A 115 -19.25 -5.97 14.02
C ILE A 115 -20.56 -6.43 13.38
N GLU A 116 -21.39 -7.18 14.09
CA GLU A 116 -22.71 -7.64 13.57
C GLU A 116 -22.65 -8.30 12.18
N GLY A 117 -21.58 -9.02 11.87
CA GLY A 117 -21.43 -9.72 10.59
C GLY A 117 -20.96 -8.84 9.41
N ARG A 118 -20.77 -7.53 9.61
CA ARG A 118 -20.31 -6.59 8.58
C ARG A 118 -18.91 -6.07 8.86
N LEU A 119 -18.19 -5.72 7.79
CA LEU A 119 -16.95 -4.97 7.86
C LEU A 119 -17.25 -3.48 7.68
N GLU A 120 -16.71 -2.65 8.56
CA GLU A 120 -16.86 -1.21 8.53
C GLU A 120 -15.50 -0.54 8.66
N ALA A 121 -15.21 0.39 7.76
CA ALA A 121 -14.05 1.27 7.88
C ALA A 121 -14.40 2.49 8.74
N SER A 122 -13.47 2.87 9.61
CA SER A 122 -13.52 4.12 10.38
C SER A 122 -13.26 5.35 9.51
N ILE A 123 -13.27 6.55 10.08
CA ILE A 123 -12.65 7.72 9.43
C ILE A 123 -11.13 7.50 9.26
N VAL A 124 -10.51 8.24 8.34
CA VAL A 124 -9.05 8.24 8.18
C VAL A 124 -8.43 9.05 9.32
N GLY A 125 -7.40 8.50 9.97
CA GLY A 125 -6.52 9.23 10.85
C GLY A 125 -5.21 9.59 10.14
N ASP A 126 -4.69 10.78 10.40
CA ASP A 126 -3.41 11.25 9.86
C ASP A 126 -2.35 11.34 10.97
N GLY A 127 -1.08 11.26 10.57
CA GLY A 127 0.08 11.39 11.44
C GLY A 127 1.29 11.95 10.71
N GLY A 128 2.24 12.51 11.48
CA GLY A 128 3.49 13.07 10.96
C GLY A 128 4.69 12.13 11.07
N ARG A 129 4.47 10.85 11.43
CA ARG A 129 5.55 9.87 11.60
C ARG A 129 5.21 8.53 10.98
N CYS A 130 6.22 7.90 10.37
CA CYS A 130 6.21 6.50 9.92
C CYS A 130 6.42 5.58 11.13
N LEU A 131 5.42 5.48 12.00
CA LEU A 131 5.47 4.57 13.15
C LEU A 131 5.25 3.13 12.67
N ALA A 132 6.35 2.41 12.45
CA ALA A 132 6.33 0.97 12.21
C ALA A 132 6.18 0.20 13.54
N GLY A 133 5.43 -0.92 13.50
CA GLY A 133 5.28 -1.83 14.64
C GLY A 133 3.96 -1.71 15.39
N ALA A 134 3.96 -2.12 16.66
CA ALA A 134 2.76 -2.16 17.48
C ALA A 134 2.26 -0.76 17.83
N VAL A 135 1.07 -0.42 17.34
CA VAL A 135 0.41 0.86 17.64
C VAL A 135 -0.39 0.82 18.94
N ASP A 136 -0.65 1.98 19.53
CA ASP A 136 -1.48 2.10 20.74
C ASP A 136 -2.92 1.61 20.49
N GLN A 137 -3.55 0.98 21.49
CA GLN A 137 -4.91 0.45 21.40
C GLN A 137 -5.93 1.53 21.01
N LYS A 138 -5.73 2.78 21.44
CA LYS A 138 -6.64 3.89 21.12
C LYS A 138 -6.81 4.11 19.62
N ASN A 139 -5.79 3.81 18.81
CA ASN A 139 -5.86 3.96 17.36
C ASN A 139 -6.83 2.96 16.72
N PHE A 140 -7.10 1.83 17.37
CA PHE A 140 -8.08 0.85 16.88
C PHE A 140 -9.51 1.32 17.14
N VAL A 141 -9.75 1.96 18.30
CA VAL A 141 -11.11 2.19 18.78
C VAL A 141 -11.61 3.62 18.59
N ALA A 142 -10.73 4.63 18.63
CA ALA A 142 -11.13 6.03 18.72
C ALA A 142 -11.72 6.62 17.43
N LEU A 143 -11.51 5.96 16.28
CA LEU A 143 -11.93 6.46 14.97
C LEU A 143 -13.34 5.99 14.56
N PHE A 144 -14.03 5.26 15.43
CA PHE A 144 -15.41 4.83 15.21
C PHE A 144 -16.40 5.62 16.07
N SER A 145 -17.62 5.77 15.57
CA SER A 145 -18.78 6.02 16.44
C SER A 145 -19.20 4.68 17.07
N TRP A 146 -19.33 4.68 18.39
CA TRP A 146 -19.74 3.51 19.19
C TRP A 146 -21.18 3.65 19.67
#